data_AF-A0A1H4ER66-F1
#
_entry.id   AF-A0A1H4ER66-F1
#
_cell.length_a   1.000
_cell.length_b   1.000
_cell.length_c   1.000
_cell.angle_alpha   90.00
_cell.angle_beta   90.00
_cell.angle_gamma   90.00
#
_symmetry.space_group_name_H-M   'P 1'
#
loop_
_entity.id
_entity.type
_entity.pdbx_description
1 polymer ?
#
loop_
_entity_poly.entity_id
_entity_poly.type
_entity_poly.pdbx_seq_one_letter_code
_entity_poly.pdbx_strand_id
1 'polypeptide(L)'
;MPGPVWLFGAYGVFRMWSWLLARIVSGSLPTTWTTAALDLGTLLAALLPVSLLGLLLKRSAYAVQLVSLYAGLKGAAHFIALFRLVFGRFPETPDMVSSVLVNGVMCALWFGVLRYFERSEDIARLFPVEERRRTWWPVVPMIALMLVCM
;
A
#
# COMPACT_ATOMS: atom_id res chain seq x y z
N MET A 1 16.99 12.34 -1.14
CA MET A 1 15.58 12.13 -1.51
C MET A 1 14.70 12.83 -0.49
N PRO A 2 13.63 13.52 -0.88
CA PRO A 2 12.85 14.35 0.02
C PRO A 2 11.96 13.50 0.95
N GLY A 3 11.67 14.05 2.14
CA GLY A 3 11.18 13.37 3.35
C GLY A 3 10.21 12.19 3.19
N PRO A 4 9.01 12.34 2.60
CA PRO A 4 7.98 11.30 2.63
C PRO A 4 8.30 10.06 1.78
N VAL A 5 9.30 10.13 0.90
CA VAL A 5 9.82 8.94 0.19
C VAL A 5 10.49 7.97 1.17
N TRP A 6 11.15 8.47 2.22
CA TRP A 6 11.76 7.65 3.26
C TRP A 6 10.71 6.96 4.13
N LEU A 7 9.61 7.65 4.46
CA LEU A 7 8.49 7.06 5.19
C LEU A 7 7.85 5.92 4.38
N PHE A 8 7.67 6.12 3.07
CA PHE A 8 7.19 5.07 2.19
C PHE A 8 8.16 3.88 2.11
N GLY A 9 9.46 4.15 2.02
CA GLY A 9 10.48 3.10 2.03
C GLY A 9 10.53 2.33 3.35
N ALA A 10 10.51 3.03 4.49
CA ALA A 10 10.45 2.43 5.81
C ALA A 10 9.20 1.57 5.99
N TYR A 11 8.04 2.03 5.51
CA TYR A 11 6.81 1.24 5.48
C TYR A 11 6.97 -0.05 4.66
N GLY A 12 7.59 0.03 3.48
CA GLY A 12 7.82 -1.13 2.63
C GLY A 12 8.73 -2.17 3.28
N VAL A 13 9.86 -1.73 3.85
CA VAL A 13 10.80 -2.60 4.56
C VAL A 13 10.14 -3.22 5.80
N PHE A 14 9.43 -2.41 6.59
CA PHE A 14 8.70 -2.89 7.76
C PHE A 14 7.69 -3.97 7.39
N ARG A 15 6.94 -3.78 6.30
CA ARG A 15 5.93 -4.74 5.85
C ARG A 15 6.54 -6.05 5.37
N MET A 16 7.64 -5.98 4.63
CA MET A 16 8.41 -7.16 4.22
C MET A 16 8.95 -7.92 5.43
N TRP A 17 9.54 -7.21 6.39
CA TRP A 17 10.08 -7.82 7.60
C TRP A 17 8.99 -8.45 8.48
N SER A 18 7.86 -7.77 8.63
CA SER A 18 6.71 -8.27 9.39
C SER A 18 6.17 -9.57 8.80
N TRP A 19 6.07 -9.65 7.47
CA TRP A 19 5.68 -10.89 6.79
C TRP A 19 6.69 -12.01 7.04
N LEU A 20 7.98 -11.72 6.92
CA LEU A 20 9.06 -12.70 7.12
C LEU A 20 9.08 -13.22 8.56
N LEU A 21 8.91 -12.35 9.56
CA LEU A 21 8.80 -12.75 10.96
C LEU A 21 7.56 -13.61 11.20
N ALA A 22 6.40 -13.21 10.67
CA ALA A 22 5.17 -14.03 10.77
C ALA A 22 5.37 -15.41 10.12
N ARG A 23 6.11 -15.48 9.01
CA ARG A 23 6.44 -16.73 8.32
C ARG A 23 7.37 -17.64 9.14
N ILE A 24 8.37 -17.06 9.80
CA ILE A 24 9.28 -17.79 10.69
C ILE A 24 8.52 -18.31 11.91
N VAL A 25 7.71 -17.45 12.55
CA VAL A 25 6.94 -17.79 13.76
C VAL A 25 5.90 -18.87 13.46
N SER A 26 5.24 -18.81 12.31
CA SER A 26 4.27 -19.85 11.92
C SER A 26 4.90 -21.22 11.72
N GLY A 27 6.16 -21.29 11.26
CA GLY A 27 6.93 -22.55 11.13
C GLY A 27 6.34 -23.61 10.19
N SER A 28 5.16 -23.35 9.61
CA SER A 28 4.36 -24.33 8.87
C SER A 28 4.42 -24.06 7.38
N LEU A 29 4.79 -25.06 6.57
CA LEU A 29 4.64 -24.96 5.12
C LEU A 29 3.16 -25.00 4.73
N PRO A 30 2.76 -24.34 3.63
CA PRO A 30 1.37 -24.36 3.21
C PRO A 30 1.00 -25.80 2.82
N THR A 31 -0.08 -26.32 3.41
CA THR A 31 -0.48 -27.72 3.24
C THR A 31 -1.39 -27.94 2.04
N THR A 32 -1.89 -26.86 1.44
CA THR A 32 -2.78 -26.89 0.27
C THR A 32 -2.33 -25.88 -0.77
N TRP A 33 -2.72 -26.10 -2.03
CA TRP A 33 -2.51 -25.12 -3.10
C TRP A 33 -3.15 -23.77 -2.82
N THR A 34 -4.29 -23.74 -2.13
CA THR A 34 -4.98 -22.50 -1.74
C THR A 34 -4.20 -21.71 -0.68
N THR A 35 -3.67 -22.38 0.34
CA THR A 35 -2.85 -21.74 1.37
C THR A 35 -1.51 -21.27 0.80
N ALA A 36 -0.92 -22.02 -0.13
CA ALA A 36 0.27 -21.59 -0.84
C ALA A 36 0.03 -20.33 -1.69
N ALA A 37 -1.11 -20.26 -2.38
CA ALA A 37 -1.47 -19.09 -3.19
C ALA A 37 -1.70 -17.84 -2.33
N LEU A 38 -2.33 -17.98 -1.17
CA LEU A 38 -2.51 -16.86 -0.22
C LEU A 38 -1.18 -16.43 0.41
N ASP A 39 -0.31 -17.36 0.80
CA ASP A 39 1.03 -17.07 1.34
C ASP A 39 1.88 -16.32 0.30
N LEU A 40 1.84 -16.76 -0.96
CA LEU A 40 2.51 -16.06 -2.07
C LEU A 40 1.89 -14.66 -2.33
N GLY A 41 0.57 -14.54 -2.28
CA GLY A 41 -0.12 -13.26 -2.44
C GLY A 41 0.25 -12.26 -1.34
N THR A 42 0.34 -12.71 -0.09
CA THR A 42 0.76 -11.86 1.04
C THR A 42 2.24 -11.46 0.94
N LEU A 43 3.12 -12.36 0.49
CA LEU A 43 4.51 -12.03 0.17
C LEU A 43 4.61 -10.96 -0.92
N LEU A 44 3.91 -11.15 -2.04
CA LEU A 44 3.90 -10.20 -3.15
C LEU A 44 3.39 -8.83 -2.72
N ALA A 45 2.36 -8.78 -1.89
CA ALA A 45 1.83 -7.54 -1.34
C ALA A 45 2.78 -6.85 -0.34
N ALA A 46 3.59 -7.62 0.39
CA ALA A 46 4.63 -7.11 1.27
C ALA A 46 5.83 -6.56 0.48
N LEU A 47 6.16 -7.17 -0.65
CA LEU A 47 7.22 -6.73 -1.57
C LEU A 47 6.81 -5.56 -2.47
N LEU A 48 5.52 -5.38 -2.73
CA LEU A 48 4.98 -4.32 -3.58
C LEU A 48 5.47 -2.90 -3.20
N PRO A 49 5.43 -2.44 -1.94
CA PRO A 49 5.99 -1.13 -1.58
C PRO A 49 7.52 -1.04 -1.77
N VAL A 50 8.25 -2.15 -1.61
CA VAL A 50 9.71 -2.21 -1.82
C VAL A 50 10.04 -2.09 -3.31
N SER A 51 9.28 -2.76 -4.19
CA SER A 51 9.47 -2.67 -5.64
C SER A 51 9.14 -1.26 -6.16
N LEU A 52 8.09 -0.64 -5.64
CA LEU A 52 7.73 0.75 -5.92
C LEU A 52 8.82 1.74 -5.47
N LEU A 53 9.41 1.54 -4.28
CA LEU A 53 10.57 2.31 -3.83
C LEU A 53 11.75 2.12 -4.79
N GLY A 54 12.03 0.90 -5.23
CA GLY A 54 13.07 0.61 -6.22
C GLY A 54 12.86 1.35 -7.53
N LEU A 55 11.61 1.47 -8.00
CA LEU A 55 11.28 2.26 -9.20
C LEU A 55 11.51 3.76 -9.00
N LEU A 56 11.19 4.29 -7.81
CA LEU A 56 11.48 5.69 -7.45
C LEU A 56 12.99 5.95 -7.39
N LEU A 57 13.77 5.04 -6.79
CA LEU A 57 15.24 5.10 -6.73
C LEU A 57 15.86 5.09 -8.13
N LYS A 58 15.34 4.25 -9.03
CA LYS A 58 15.76 4.18 -10.44
C LYS A 58 15.26 5.34 -11.29
N ARG A 59 14.48 6.27 -10.72
CA ARG A 59 13.86 7.41 -11.41
C ARG A 59 13.10 7.00 -12.67
N SER A 60 12.41 5.85 -12.62
CA SER A 60 11.63 5.36 -13.75
C SER A 60 10.46 6.30 -14.06
N ALA A 61 10.17 6.54 -15.34
CA ALA A 61 9.10 7.43 -15.79
C ALA A 61 7.72 7.10 -15.18
N TYR A 62 7.44 5.82 -14.92
CA TYR A 62 6.16 5.36 -14.37
C TYR A 62 6.12 5.29 -12.84
N ALA A 63 7.25 5.53 -12.15
CA ALA A 63 7.37 5.31 -10.71
C ALA A 63 6.39 6.18 -9.91
N VAL A 64 6.31 7.47 -10.25
CA VAL A 64 5.41 8.42 -9.59
C VAL A 64 3.95 8.02 -9.79
N GLN A 65 3.57 7.65 -11.02
CA GLN A 65 2.20 7.21 -11.32
C GLN A 65 1.82 5.96 -10.52
N LEU A 66 2.69 4.95 -10.47
CA LEU A 66 2.43 3.69 -9.75
C LEU A 66 2.36 3.90 -8.24
N VAL A 67 3.21 4.75 -7.68
CA VAL A 67 3.22 5.07 -6.24
C VAL A 67 1.99 5.87 -5.85
N SER A 68 1.61 6.88 -6.65
CA SER A 68 0.37 7.62 -6.45
C SER A 68 -0.85 6.69 -6.55
N LEU A 69 -0.86 5.78 -7.52
CA LEU A 69 -1.95 4.82 -7.67
C LEU A 69 -2.06 3.91 -6.44
N TYR A 70 -0.93 3.36 -5.98
CA TYR A 70 -0.87 2.55 -4.77
C TYR A 70 -1.33 3.31 -3.53
N ALA A 71 -0.86 4.55 -3.35
CA ALA A 71 -1.24 5.40 -2.22
C ALA A 71 -2.73 5.74 -2.25
N GLY A 72 -3.28 6.09 -3.41
CA GLY A 72 -4.71 6.34 -3.58
C GLY A 72 -5.56 5.11 -3.29
N LEU A 73 -5.14 3.93 -3.76
CA LEU A 73 -5.85 2.67 -3.52
C LEU A 73 -5.83 2.29 -2.02
N LYS A 74 -4.68 2.46 -1.35
CA LYS A 74 -4.56 2.25 0.10
C LYS A 74 -5.42 3.23 0.90
N GLY A 75 -5.39 4.51 0.55
CA GLY A 75 -6.23 5.54 1.16
C GLY A 75 -7.72 5.23 0.99
N ALA A 76 -8.14 4.86 -0.23
CA ALA A 76 -9.51 4.45 -0.53
C ALA A 76 -9.94 3.21 0.27
N ALA A 77 -9.06 2.21 0.42
CA ALA A 77 -9.37 1.01 1.17
C ALA A 77 -9.59 1.31 2.67
N HIS A 78 -8.72 2.12 3.29
CA HIS A 78 -8.92 2.57 4.67
C HIS A 78 -10.15 3.48 4.81
N PHE A 79 -10.46 4.29 3.80
CA PHE A 79 -11.69 5.09 3.77
C PHE A 79 -12.96 4.22 3.69
N ILE A 80 -12.97 3.18 2.86
CA ILE A 80 -14.06 2.21 2.80
C ILE A 80 -14.20 1.46 4.13
N ALA A 81 -13.10 1.09 4.77
CA ALA A 81 -13.11 0.46 6.09
C ALA A 81 -13.72 1.38 7.16
N LEU A 82 -13.35 2.67 7.17
CA LEU A 82 -13.99 3.69 8.03
C LEU A 82 -15.47 3.82 7.74
N PHE A 83 -15.85 3.91 6.47
CA PHE A 83 -17.24 4.03 6.07
C PHE A 83 -18.06 2.83 6.56
N ARG A 84 -17.52 1.62 6.45
CA ARG A 84 -18.15 0.41 7.02
C ARG A 84 -18.26 0.45 8.54
N LEU A 85 -17.27 1.00 9.25
CA LEU A 85 -17.32 1.14 10.71
C LEU A 85 -18.35 2.18 11.16
N VAL A 86 -18.50 3.28 10.43
CA VAL A 86 -19.43 4.36 10.77
C VAL A 86 -20.88 3.98 10.45
N PHE A 87 -21.12 3.28 9.34
CA PHE A 87 -22.46 2.96 8.86
C PHE A 87 -22.89 1.50 9.06
N GLY A 88 -21.95 0.61 9.38
CA GLY A 88 -22.21 -0.80 9.70
C GLY A 88 -22.62 -0.94 11.16
N ARG A 89 -23.83 -1.45 11.38
CA ARG A 89 -24.40 -1.73 12.70
C ARG A 89 -23.61 -2.86 13.40
N PHE A 90 -22.47 -2.53 14.02
CA PHE A 90 -21.63 -3.47 14.80
C PHE A 90 -21.58 -3.04 16.28
N PRO A 91 -21.45 -4.00 17.21
CA PRO A 91 -21.62 -3.76 18.63
C PRO A 91 -20.53 -2.82 19.17
N GLU A 92 -20.91 -1.94 20.10
CA GLU A 92 -20.03 -0.98 20.76
C GLU A 92 -18.98 -1.71 21.61
N THR A 93 -17.85 -2.06 21.00
CA THR A 93 -16.67 -2.60 21.69
C THR A 93 -15.57 -1.54 21.74
N PRO A 94 -14.70 -1.55 22.76
CA PRO A 94 -13.55 -0.64 22.85
C PRO A 94 -12.59 -0.75 21.64
N ASP A 95 -12.63 -1.87 20.91
CA ASP A 95 -11.89 -2.08 19.66
C ASP A 95 -12.35 -1.16 18.52
N MET A 96 -13.58 -0.64 18.58
CA MET A 96 -14.14 0.22 17.55
C MET A 96 -13.41 1.57 17.47
N VAL A 97 -13.15 2.21 18.62
CA VAL A 97 -12.44 3.51 18.68
C VAL A 97 -11.01 3.36 18.16
N SER A 98 -10.32 2.30 18.56
CA SER A 98 -8.98 1.97 18.06
C SER A 98 -9.00 1.75 16.55
N SER A 99 -9.96 0.98 16.03
CA SER A 99 -10.08 0.69 14.60
C SER A 99 -10.42 1.95 13.77
N VAL A 100 -11.29 2.83 14.28
CA VAL A 100 -11.59 4.12 13.63
C VAL A 100 -10.37 5.03 13.63
N LEU A 101 -9.63 5.13 14.74
CA LEU A 101 -8.42 5.93 14.81
C LEU A 101 -7.34 5.39 13.86
N VAL A 102 -7.08 4.09 13.87
CA VAL A 102 -6.07 3.46 13.00
C VAL A 102 -6.42 3.66 11.54
N ASN A 103 -7.66 3.36 11.13
CA ASN A 103 -8.06 3.55 9.74
C ASN A 103 -8.11 5.04 9.35
N GLY A 104 -8.48 5.93 10.27
CA GLY A 104 -8.50 7.38 10.08
C GLY A 104 -7.11 7.95 9.83
N VAL A 105 -6.17 7.63 10.72
CA VAL A 105 -4.76 8.05 10.61
C VAL A 105 -4.13 7.46 9.35
N MET A 106 -4.32 6.17 9.10
CA MET A 106 -3.76 5.53 7.89
C MET A 106 -4.35 6.12 6.61
N CYS A 107 -5.66 6.38 6.57
CA CYS A 107 -6.31 7.08 5.47
C CYS A 107 -5.67 8.46 5.23
N ALA A 108 -5.57 9.28 6.26
CA ALA A 108 -4.98 10.61 6.18
C ALA A 108 -3.50 10.57 5.72
N LEU A 109 -2.72 9.62 6.23
CA LEU A 109 -1.33 9.42 5.82
C LEU A 109 -1.22 9.06 4.34
N TRP A 110 -2.02 8.10 3.86
CA TRP A 110 -1.99 7.69 2.44
C TRP A 110 -2.48 8.79 1.49
N PHE A 111 -3.50 9.55 1.87
CA PHE A 111 -3.92 10.74 1.12
C PHE A 111 -2.87 11.86 1.17
N GLY A 112 -2.17 12.01 2.28
CA GLY A 112 -1.03 12.94 2.41
C GLY A 112 0.10 12.57 1.46
N VAL A 113 0.46 11.29 1.39
CA VAL A 113 1.43 10.77 0.42
C VAL A 113 0.96 11.01 -1.01
N LEU A 114 -0.30 10.71 -1.34
CA LEU A 114 -0.87 10.98 -2.66
C LEU A 114 -0.77 12.47 -3.03
N ARG A 115 -1.21 13.36 -2.14
CA ARG A 115 -1.13 14.82 -2.32
C ARG A 115 0.30 15.31 -2.49
N TYR A 116 1.24 14.72 -1.75
CA TYR A 116 2.65 15.05 -1.87
C TYR A 116 3.19 14.70 -3.26
N PHE A 117 2.89 13.51 -3.78
CA PHE A 117 3.32 13.10 -5.12
C PHE A 117 2.60 13.87 -6.25
N GLU A 118 1.35 14.31 -6.05
CA GLU A 118 0.61 15.12 -7.02
C GLU A 118 1.05 16.60 -7.06
N ARG A 119 1.46 17.17 -5.93
CA ARG A 119 1.74 18.62 -5.79
C ARG A 119 3.22 18.98 -5.81
N SER A 120 4.14 18.03 -5.65
CA SER A 120 5.57 18.33 -5.57
C SER A 120 6.16 18.69 -6.95
N GLU A 121 6.45 19.96 -7.15
CA GLU A 121 7.15 20.49 -8.34
C GLU A 121 8.56 19.88 -8.51
N ASP A 122 9.22 19.52 -7.40
CA ASP A 122 10.54 18.86 -7.42
C ASP A 122 10.49 17.46 -8.07
N ILE A 123 9.37 16.75 -7.92
CA ILE A 123 9.16 15.45 -8.56
C ILE A 123 8.88 15.66 -10.05
N ALA A 124 8.09 16.68 -10.41
CA ALA A 124 7.84 17.01 -11.81
C ALA A 124 9.12 17.37 -12.60
N ARG A 125 10.17 17.90 -11.94
CA ARG A 125 11.48 18.15 -12.56
C ARG A 125 12.37 16.91 -12.67
N LEU A 126 12.17 15.91 -11.82
CA LEU A 126 13.01 14.70 -11.74
C LEU A 126 12.56 13.58 -12.67
N PHE A 127 11.32 13.62 -13.17
CA PHE A 127 10.73 12.59 -14.01
C PHE A 127 10.29 13.20 -15.37
N PRO A 128 10.75 12.64 -16.50
CA PRO A 128 10.43 13.16 -17.83
C PRO A 128 8.92 13.09 -18.13
N VAL A 129 8.42 14.06 -18.89
CA VAL A 129 7.00 14.30 -19.20
C VAL A 129 6.49 13.31 -20.28
N GLU A 130 7.37 12.55 -20.92
CA GLU A 130 7.01 11.65 -22.00
C GLU A 130 6.10 10.48 -21.57
N GLU A 131 4.95 10.46 -22.22
CA GLU A 131 3.95 9.40 -22.28
C GLU A 131 3.30 8.98 -20.95
N ARG A 132 2.51 9.94 -20.45
CA ARG A 132 1.30 9.71 -19.66
C ARG A 132 0.24 8.88 -20.41
N ARG A 133 0.60 7.75 -21.03
CA ARG A 133 -0.37 6.70 -21.29
C ARG A 133 -0.76 6.18 -19.91
N ARG A 134 -1.95 6.56 -19.48
CA ARG A 134 -2.58 6.11 -18.24
C ARG A 134 -2.72 4.60 -18.34
N THR A 135 -1.69 3.85 -17.96
CA THR A 135 -1.73 2.38 -17.94
C THR A 135 -2.61 2.01 -16.75
N TRP A 136 -3.88 1.68 -16.99
CA TRP A 136 -4.83 1.22 -15.95
C TRP A 136 -4.60 -0.24 -15.57
N TRP A 137 -3.88 -1.00 -16.41
CA TRP A 137 -3.53 -2.40 -16.18
C TRP A 137 -2.86 -2.71 -14.82
N PRO A 138 -1.98 -1.87 -14.23
CA PRO A 138 -1.38 -2.13 -12.93
C PRO A 138 -2.38 -2.04 -11.77
N VAL A 139 -3.54 -1.40 -11.97
CA VAL A 139 -4.58 -1.28 -10.94
C VAL A 139 -5.09 -2.65 -10.53
N VAL A 140 -5.35 -3.53 -11.51
CA VAL A 140 -5.94 -4.85 -11.28
C VAL A 140 -5.08 -5.73 -10.35
N PRO A 141 -3.78 -5.96 -10.62
CA PRO A 141 -2.93 -6.73 -9.71
C PRO A 141 -2.73 -6.02 -8.38
N MET A 142 -2.69 -4.69 -8.33
CA MET A 142 -2.61 -3.96 -7.05
C MET A 142 -3.85 -4.16 -6.19
N ILE A 143 -5.06 -4.08 -6.75
CA ILE A 143 -6.31 -4.35 -6.03
C ILE A 143 -6.33 -5.80 -5.53
N ALA A 144 -5.98 -6.75 -6.40
CA ALA A 144 -5.95 -8.17 -6.02
C ALA A 144 -5.00 -8.41 -4.83
N LEU A 145 -3.78 -7.85 -4.87
CA LEU A 145 -2.82 -7.95 -3.77
C LEU A 145 -3.29 -7.24 -2.50
N MET A 146 -4.02 -6.13 -2.62
CA MET A 146 -4.60 -5.46 -1.44
C MET A 146 -5.71 -6.28 -0.80
N LEU A 147 -6.58 -6.89 -1.59
CA LEU A 147 -7.68 -7.73 -1.09
C LEU A 147 -7.17 -8.99 -0.37
N VAL A 148 -6.03 -9.54 -0.78
CA VAL A 148 -5.41 -10.69 -0.10
C VAL A 148 -4.82 -10.31 1.27
N CYS A 149 -4.57 -9.02 1.52
CA CYS A 149 -3.82 -8.54 2.69
C CYS A 149 -4.60 -7.64 3.65
N MET A 150 -5.87 -7.36 3.37
CA MET A 150 -6.76 -6.61 4.26
C MET A 150 -7.70 -7.55 4.97
#